data_AF-A0A847NU65-F1
#
_entry.id   AF-A0A847NU65-F1
#
_cell.length_a   1.000
_cell.length_b   1.000
_cell.length_c   1.000
_cell.angle_alpha   90.00
_cell.angle_beta   90.00
_cell.angle_gamma   90.00
#
_symmetry.space_group_name_H-M   'P 1'
#
loop_
_entity.id
_entity.type
_entity.pdbx_description
1 polymer ?
#
loop_
_entity_poly.entity_id
_entity_poly.type
_entity_poly.pdbx_seq_one_letter_code
_entity_poly.pdbx_strand_id
1 'polypeptide(L)' 'MYKAAIYIISVLTSVYALSSVNFNNFFKKNREKEAKILVLLLALALGYLVGSFIIDFIEVSKFY' A
#
# COMPACT_ATOMS: atom_id res chain seq x y z
N MET A 1 19.14 -1.29 4.91
CA MET A 1 19.03 -1.16 3.43
C MET A 1 17.97 -2.10 2.86
N TYR A 2 17.98 -3.41 3.13
CA TYR A 2 16.98 -4.35 2.57
C TYR A 2 15.52 -4.02 2.96
N LYS A 3 15.26 -3.60 4.21
CA LYS A 3 13.90 -3.19 4.66
C LYS A 3 13.32 -2.05 3.80
N ALA A 4 14.14 -1.07 3.43
CA ALA A 4 13.71 0.05 2.60
C ALA A 4 13.30 -0.40 1.20
N ALA A 5 14.05 -1.33 0.59
CA ALA A 5 13.69 -1.92 -0.70
C ALA A 5 12.35 -2.67 -0.63
N ILE A 6 12.11 -3.44 0.45
CA ILE A 6 10.84 -4.13 0.67
C ILE A 6 9.68 -3.14 0.78
N TYR A 7 9.83 -2.06 1.56
CA TYR A 7 8.79 -1.04 1.66
C TYR A 7 8.52 -0.34 0.32
N ILE A 8 9.56 0.03 -0.43
CA ILE A 8 9.39 0.66 -1.75
C ILE A 8 8.61 -0.26 -2.69
N ILE A 9 9.01 -1.52 -2.80
CA ILE A 9 8.30 -2.51 -3.64
C ILE A 9 6.86 -2.68 -3.16
N SER A 10 6.64 -2.79 -1.85
CA SER A 10 5.30 -2.99 -1.27
C SER A 10 4.38 -1.80 -1.53
N VAL A 11 4.90 -0.56 -1.47
CA VAL A 11 4.13 0.64 -1.83
C VAL A 11 3.82 0.67 -3.32
N LEU A 12 4.78 0.36 -4.20
CA LEU A 12 4.54 0.31 -5.65
C LEU A 12 3.49 -0.74 -6.02
N THR A 13 3.57 -1.93 -5.42
CA THR A 13 2.57 -2.99 -5.59
C THR A 13 1.21 -2.55 -5.04
N SER A 14 1.16 -1.82 -3.92
CA SER A 14 -0.09 -1.33 -3.35
C SER A 14 -0.76 -0.27 -4.22
N VAL A 15 0.02 0.66 -4.81
CA VAL A 15 -0.48 1.61 -5.81
C VAL A 15 -1.05 0.86 -7.02
N TYR A 16 -0.31 -0.12 -7.54
CA TYR A 16 -0.76 -0.94 -8.67
C TYR A 16 -2.05 -1.70 -8.33
N ALA A 17 -2.13 -2.35 -7.17
CA ALA A 17 -3.31 -3.08 -6.73
C ALA A 17 -4.53 -2.17 -6.59
N LEU A 18 -4.39 -1.01 -5.95
CA LEU A 18 -5.48 -0.05 -5.79
C LEU A 18 -5.93 0.53 -7.13
N SER A 19 -5.04 0.65 -8.12
CA SER A 19 -5.42 1.15 -9.45
C SER A 19 -6.46 0.26 -10.17
N SER A 20 -6.61 -1.01 -9.77
CA SER A 20 -7.65 -1.90 -10.27
C SER A 20 -9.06 -1.61 -9.72
N VAL A 21 -9.17 -0.85 -8.63
CA VAL A 21 -10.43 -0.56 -7.95
C VAL A 21 -11.11 0.63 -8.62
N ASN A 22 -12.38 0.48 -9.00
CA ASN A 22 -13.18 1.59 -9.53
C ASN A 22 -13.63 2.54 -8.42
N PHE A 23 -12.72 3.41 -7.99
CA PHE A 23 -12.96 4.41 -6.95
C PHE A 23 -14.06 5.42 -7.29
N ASN A 24 -14.31 5.71 -8.57
CA ASN A 24 -15.27 6.75 -8.97
C ASN A 24 -16.69 6.50 -8.44
N ASN A 25 -17.07 5.24 -8.21
CA ASN A 25 -18.38 4.88 -7.67
C ASN A 25 -18.47 4.90 -6.13
N PHE A 26 -17.34 5.01 -5.42
CA PHE A 26 -17.32 5.06 -3.96
C PHE A 26 -17.43 6.48 -3.41
N PHE A 27 -17.02 7.48 -4.18
CA PHE A 27 -16.93 8.87 -3.71
C PHE A 27 -18.11 9.74 -4.15
N LYS A 28 -18.39 10.77 -3.35
CA LYS A 28 -19.40 11.79 -3.69
C LYS A 28 -19.00 12.53 -4.97
N LYS A 29 -19.99 12.90 -5.78
CA LYS A 29 -19.79 13.75 -6.99
C LYS A 29 -19.02 15.03 -6.62
N ASN A 30 -18.13 15.47 -7.51
CA ASN A 30 -17.28 16.67 -7.38
C ASN A 30 -16.24 16.62 -6.23
N ARG A 31 -15.90 15.44 -5.70
CA ARG A 31 -14.86 15.27 -4.65
C ARG A 31 -13.63 14.50 -5.13
N GLU A 32 -13.25 14.68 -6.39
CA GLU A 32 -12.14 13.94 -7.02
C GLU A 32 -10.78 14.11 -6.32
N LYS A 33 -10.48 15.32 -5.83
CA LYS A 33 -9.21 15.59 -5.12
C LYS A 33 -9.13 14.80 -3.81
N GLU A 34 -10.21 14.81 -3.03
CA GLU A 34 -10.32 14.05 -1.77
C GLU A 34 -10.21 12.54 -2.04
N ALA A 35 -10.86 12.05 -3.10
CA ALA A 35 -10.77 10.66 -3.53
C ALA A 35 -9.31 10.27 -3.84
N LYS A 36 -8.59 11.06 -4.64
CA LYS A 36 -7.20 10.80 -4.99
C LYS A 36 -6.27 10.81 -3.77
N ILE A 37 -6.48 11.74 -2.84
CA ILE A 37 -5.72 11.80 -1.58
C ILE A 37 -5.99 10.54 -0.76
N LEU A 38 -7.25 10.11 -0.65
CA LEU A 38 -7.58 8.89 0.09
C LEU A 38 -6.92 7.66 -0.54
N VAL A 39 -6.97 7.52 -1.88
CA VAL A 39 -6.33 6.41 -2.58
C VAL A 39 -4.82 6.39 -2.36
N LEU A 40 -4.15 7.55 -2.36
CA LEU A 40 -2.73 7.65 -2.05
C LEU A 40 -2.43 7.23 -0.61
N LEU A 41 -3.23 7.69 0.35
CA LEU A 41 -3.09 7.30 1.76
C LEU A 41 -3.31 5.80 1.95
N LEU A 42 -4.31 5.23 1.28
CA LEU A 42 -4.56 3.78 1.28
C LEU A 42 -3.37 3.01 0.68
N ALA A 43 -2.76 3.51 -0.38
CA ALA A 43 -1.61 2.87 -1.01
C ALA A 43 -0.39 2.86 -0.07
N LEU A 44 -0.14 3.95 0.64
CA LEU A 44 0.93 4.04 1.62
C LEU A 44 0.67 3.14 2.84
N ALA A 45 -0.57 3.15 3.37
CA ALA A 45 -0.96 2.33 4.50
C ALA A 45 -0.88 0.83 4.16
N LEU A 46 -1.42 0.42 3.01
CA LEU A 46 -1.35 -0.96 2.53
C LEU A 46 0.10 -1.38 2.25
N GLY A 47 0.89 -0.50 1.62
CA GLY A 47 2.29 -0.76 1.33
C GLY A 47 3.13 -0.93 2.61
N TYR A 48 2.84 -0.15 3.65
CA TYR A 48 3.44 -0.34 4.96
C TYR A 48 3.02 -1.66 5.59
N LEU A 49 1.73 -1.98 5.64
CA LEU A 49 1.22 -3.23 6.22
C LEU A 49 1.83 -4.47 5.55
N VAL A 50 1.86 -4.49 4.22
CA VAL A 50 2.46 -5.59 3.44
C VAL A 50 3.98 -5.64 3.67
N GLY A 51 4.65 -4.49 3.62
CA GLY A 51 6.10 -4.43 3.82
C GLY A 51 6.52 -4.87 5.22
N SER A 52 5.81 -4.41 6.26
CA SER A 52 5.99 -4.84 7.65
C SER A 52 5.75 -6.33 7.78
N PHE A 53 4.64 -6.85 7.24
CA PHE A 53 4.36 -8.29 7.25
C PHE A 53 5.50 -9.12 6.65
N ILE A 54 6.03 -8.72 5.48
CA ILE A 54 7.14 -9.43 4.84
C ILE A 54 8.40 -9.39 5.70
N ILE A 55 8.73 -8.22 6.27
CA ILE A 55 9.91 -8.05 7.13
C ILE A 55 9.77 -8.92 8.38
N ASP A 56 8.64 -8.85 9.07
CA ASP A 56 8.37 -9.60 10.29
C ASP A 56 8.39 -11.10 10.01
N PHE A 57 7.81 -11.53 8.88
CA PHE A 57 7.84 -12.92 8.43
C PHE A 57 9.28 -13.43 8.20
N ILE A 58 10.13 -12.64 7.55
CA ILE A 58 11.56 -12.97 7.35
C ILE A 58 12.29 -13.03 8.69
N GLU A 59 12.02 -12.10 9.60
CA GLU A 59 12.67 -12.05 10.91
C GLU A 59 12.31 -13.27 11.76
N VAL A 60 11.02 -13.61 11.86
CA VAL A 60 10.56 -14.82 12.56
C VAL A 60 11.15 -16.09 11.94
N SER A 61 11.20 -16.16 10.60
CA SER A 61 11.73 -17.34 9.89
C SER A 61 13.24 -17.56 10.07
N LYS A 62 14.01 -16.52 10.41
CA LYS A 62 15.46 -16.64 10.66
C LYS A 62 15.80 -17.21 12.03
N PHE A 63 14.85 -17.23 12.96
CA PHE A 63 15.03 -17.78 14.32
C PHE A 63 14.65 -19.26 14.41
N TYR A 64 14.42 -19.93 13.27
CA TYR A 64 14.28 -21.38 13.13
C TYR A 64 15.38 -21.97 12.26
#